data_AF-A0A9E1TU55-F1
#
_entry.id   AF-A0A9E1TU55-F1
#
_cell.length_a   1.000
_cell.length_b   1.000
_cell.length_c   1.000
_cell.angle_alpha   90.00
_cell.angle_beta   90.00
_cell.angle_gamma   90.00
#
_symmetry.space_group_name_H-M   'P 1'
#
loop_
_entity.id
_entity.type
_entity.pdbx_description
1 polymer ?
#
loop_
_entity_poly.entity_id
_entity_poly.type
_entity_poly.pdbx_seq_one_letter_code
_entity_poly.pdbx_strand_id
1 'polypeptide(L)'
;MWSNTLFDINADGYLELIVTGSCFNAGNNECVLIGIYWGNGQYFTDGSFTLVSQGTVWTDFIGDVAIADINGDGKEEIIGRYHDDGVNEKIMIYKHDGDYNYTDVTDTFIENNTNTTGRSMVWIRAQDIDNDGFMDVFNSDKGNSNIGNTQRWEWNGSILERQ
;
A
#
# COMPACT_ATOMS: atom_id res chain seq x y z
N MET A 1 12.04 9.26 1.30
CA MET A 1 10.56 9.27 1.35
C MET A 1 10.04 9.66 -0.02
N TRP A 2 9.19 8.84 -0.61
CA TRP A 2 8.61 9.05 -1.95
C TRP A 2 7.15 9.48 -1.87
N SER A 3 6.37 8.81 -1.01
CA SER A 3 4.99 9.19 -0.70
C SER A 3 4.75 9.14 0.82
N ASN A 4 3.70 9.80 1.26
CA ASN A 4 3.21 9.75 2.64
C ASN A 4 1.70 9.93 2.65
N THR A 5 1.05 9.40 3.68
CA THR A 5 -0.36 9.65 3.96
C THR A 5 -0.59 9.81 5.46
N LEU A 6 -1.69 10.48 5.81
CA LEU A 6 -2.18 10.59 7.18
C LEU A 6 -3.47 9.79 7.28
N PHE A 7 -3.55 8.88 8.24
CA PHE A 7 -4.71 8.03 8.47
C PHE A 7 -4.76 7.63 9.94
N ASP A 8 -5.94 7.68 10.56
CA ASP A 8 -6.18 7.21 11.94
C ASP A 8 -6.43 5.70 11.87
N ILE A 9 -5.35 4.92 11.80
CA ILE A 9 -5.42 3.47 11.54
C ILE A 9 -5.81 2.68 12.77
N ASN A 10 -5.70 3.27 13.96
CA ASN A 10 -6.05 2.64 15.21
C ASN A 10 -7.36 3.14 15.83
N ALA A 11 -8.04 4.08 15.16
CA ALA A 11 -9.27 4.72 15.59
C ALA A 11 -9.17 5.37 16.98
N ASP A 12 -7.98 5.87 17.35
CA ASP A 12 -7.76 6.53 18.64
C ASP A 12 -8.07 8.04 18.61
N GLY A 13 -8.38 8.58 17.43
CA GLY A 13 -8.70 9.99 17.20
C GLY A 13 -7.49 10.85 16.84
N TYR A 14 -6.30 10.27 16.74
CA TYR A 14 -5.10 10.91 16.23
C TYR A 14 -4.71 10.33 14.87
N LEU A 15 -4.14 11.17 14.00
CA LEU A 15 -3.65 10.69 12.71
C LEU A 15 -2.26 10.09 12.88
N GLU A 16 -2.05 8.91 12.32
CA GLU A 16 -0.72 8.34 12.07
C GLU A 16 -0.12 8.94 10.82
N LEU A 17 1.22 9.01 10.78
CA LEU A 17 1.97 9.29 9.58
C LEU A 17 2.51 7.98 9.00
N ILE A 18 1.94 7.57 7.87
CA ILE A 18 2.41 6.42 7.10
C ILE A 18 3.33 6.95 6.00
N VAL A 19 4.60 6.54 6.05
CA VAL A 19 5.62 6.96 5.08
C VAL A 19 6.05 5.80 4.21
N THR A 20 6.38 6.11 2.96
CA THR A 20 6.95 5.14 2.03
C THR A 20 8.21 5.65 1.35
N GLY A 21 9.02 4.75 0.84
CA GLY A 21 10.10 5.11 -0.06
C GLY A 21 11.11 4.01 -0.33
N SER A 22 12.31 4.44 -0.75
CA SER A 22 13.48 3.60 -0.96
C SER A 22 14.29 3.50 0.33
N CYS A 23 14.59 2.27 0.77
CA CYS A 23 15.45 1.90 1.91
C CYS A 23 15.83 3.07 2.85
N PHE A 24 14.86 3.63 3.57
CA PHE A 24 15.14 4.70 4.52
C PHE A 24 15.43 4.09 5.89
N ASN A 25 16.21 4.80 6.71
CA ASN A 25 16.59 4.33 8.03
C ASN A 25 15.65 4.96 9.08
N ALA A 26 15.03 4.12 9.90
CA ALA A 26 14.19 4.53 11.04
C ALA A 26 14.90 4.35 12.40
N GLY A 27 16.24 4.37 12.42
CA GLY A 27 17.07 4.30 13.64
C GLY A 27 17.67 2.92 13.93
N ASN A 28 17.35 1.91 13.14
CA ASN A 28 17.70 0.50 13.36
C ASN A 28 18.42 -0.18 12.17
N ASN A 29 18.93 0.60 11.20
CA ASN A 29 19.66 0.09 10.00
C ASN A 29 18.88 -0.88 9.11
N GLU A 30 17.55 -0.91 9.24
CA GLU A 30 16.67 -1.65 8.33
C GLU A 30 16.48 -0.85 7.04
N CYS A 31 16.41 -1.54 5.89
CA CYS A 31 15.92 -0.94 4.65
C CYS A 31 14.40 -0.81 4.77
N VAL A 32 13.90 0.24 5.42
CA VAL A 32 12.46 0.44 5.57
C VAL A 32 11.88 0.91 4.23
N LEU A 33 10.80 0.27 3.79
CA LEU A 33 10.03 0.67 2.61
C LEU A 33 8.70 1.30 2.98
N ILE A 34 8.05 0.79 4.04
CA ILE A 34 6.83 1.35 4.63
C ILE A 34 7.00 1.38 6.14
N GLY A 35 6.71 2.52 6.74
CA GLY A 35 6.72 2.69 8.19
C GLY A 35 5.60 3.59 8.68
N ILE A 36 5.16 3.34 9.92
CA ILE A 36 4.13 4.12 10.60
C ILE A 36 4.78 4.85 11.76
N TYR A 37 4.60 6.16 11.81
CA TYR A 37 4.86 6.97 12.99
C TYR A 37 3.54 7.23 13.70
N TRP A 38 3.43 6.73 14.93
CA TRP A 38 2.20 6.79 15.70
C TRP A 38 1.88 8.20 16.16
N GLY A 39 0.64 8.62 15.91
CA GLY A 39 0.12 9.90 16.34
C GLY A 39 -0.14 9.93 17.84
N ASN A 40 0.00 11.10 18.44
CA ASN A 40 -0.45 11.36 19.82
C ASN A 40 -1.11 12.74 19.96
N GLY A 41 -1.53 13.32 18.82
CA GLY A 41 -2.07 14.67 18.72
C GLY A 41 -1.05 15.79 18.85
N GLN A 42 0.25 15.49 18.93
CA GLN A 42 1.33 16.48 18.96
C GLN A 42 2.24 16.34 17.74
N TYR A 43 3.48 15.89 17.92
CA TYR A 43 4.47 15.72 16.87
C TYR A 43 4.91 14.25 16.79
N PHE A 44 5.19 13.79 15.57
CA PHE A 44 5.72 12.46 15.31
C PHE A 44 7.16 12.31 15.83
N THR A 45 7.51 11.13 16.34
CA THR A 45 8.86 10.83 16.83
C THR A 45 9.29 9.43 16.41
N ASP A 46 10.60 9.23 16.23
CA ASP A 46 11.16 7.89 15.91
C ASP A 46 10.96 6.87 17.05
N GLY A 47 10.66 7.32 18.28
CA GLY A 47 10.40 6.43 19.42
C GLY A 47 9.04 5.72 19.39
N SER A 48 8.15 6.10 18.48
CA SER A 48 6.83 5.51 18.31
C SER A 48 6.64 5.10 16.85
N PHE A 49 7.42 4.11 16.43
CA PHE A 49 7.53 3.66 15.05
C PHE A 49 7.18 2.18 14.92
N THR A 50 6.42 1.84 13.87
CA THR A 50 6.17 0.45 13.45
C THR A 50 6.69 0.24 12.03
N LEU A 51 7.50 -0.81 11.85
CA LEU A 51 7.90 -1.32 10.55
C LEU A 51 6.74 -2.10 9.92
N VAL A 52 6.33 -1.71 8.71
CA VAL A 52 5.32 -2.45 7.93
C VAL A 52 5.96 -3.30 6.85
N SER A 53 6.96 -2.75 6.15
CA SER A 53 7.64 -3.43 5.05
C SER A 53 9.12 -3.07 5.02
N GLN A 54 9.94 -4.09 4.82
CA GLN A 54 11.39 -4.00 4.71
C GLN A 54 11.86 -4.52 3.35
N GLY A 55 12.77 -3.78 2.73
CA GLY A 55 13.40 -4.18 1.47
C GLY A 55 14.53 -5.18 1.71
N THR A 56 14.77 -5.99 0.69
CA THR A 56 15.81 -7.02 0.65
C THR A 56 17.09 -6.50 0.00
N VAL A 57 16.96 -5.50 -0.89
CA VAL A 57 18.07 -4.85 -1.59
C VAL A 57 17.88 -3.33 -1.61
N TRP A 58 18.99 -2.59 -1.77
CA TRP A 58 19.01 -1.12 -1.72
C TRP A 58 18.18 -0.43 -2.81
N THR A 59 17.81 -1.14 -3.86
CA THR A 59 16.98 -0.65 -4.96
C THR A 59 15.49 -0.84 -4.72
N ASP A 60 15.10 -1.56 -3.66
CA ASP A 60 13.70 -1.76 -3.31
C ASP A 60 13.08 -0.42 -2.87
N PHE A 61 11.89 -0.13 -3.38
CA PHE A 61 11.10 1.00 -2.92
C PHE A 61 9.60 0.79 -3.09
N ILE A 62 8.84 1.40 -2.20
CA ILE A 62 7.40 1.60 -2.36
C ILE A 62 7.19 3.07 -2.75
N GLY A 63 6.65 3.29 -3.94
CA GLY A 63 6.52 4.61 -4.54
C GLY A 63 5.18 5.31 -4.25
N ASP A 64 4.15 4.54 -3.91
CA ASP A 64 2.83 5.04 -3.53
C ASP A 64 2.14 4.08 -2.55
N VAL A 65 1.18 4.59 -1.79
CA VAL A 65 0.44 3.83 -0.78
C VAL A 65 -1.05 4.16 -0.82
N ALA A 66 -1.88 3.14 -0.63
CA ALA A 66 -3.30 3.25 -0.32
C ALA A 66 -3.60 2.45 0.95
N ILE A 67 -4.67 2.82 1.65
CA ILE A 67 -5.13 2.17 2.89
C ILE A 67 -6.63 1.92 2.73
N ALA A 68 -7.06 0.67 2.94
CA ALA A 68 -8.45 0.26 2.90
C ALA A 68 -8.65 -1.09 3.58
N ASP A 69 -9.81 -1.29 4.20
CA ASP A 69 -10.29 -2.61 4.61
C ASP A 69 -10.80 -3.35 3.37
N ILE A 70 -9.95 -4.20 2.76
CA ILE A 70 -10.25 -4.86 1.49
C ILE A 70 -11.20 -6.03 1.72
N ASN A 71 -10.99 -6.77 2.81
CA ASN A 71 -11.72 -8.01 3.08
C ASN A 71 -12.93 -7.82 4.01
N GLY A 72 -13.18 -6.60 4.52
CA GLY A 72 -14.33 -6.23 5.32
C GLY A 72 -14.26 -6.74 6.77
N ASP A 73 -13.07 -6.95 7.32
CA ASP A 73 -12.91 -7.49 8.68
C ASP A 73 -12.73 -6.41 9.77
N GLY A 74 -12.79 -5.14 9.37
CA GLY A 74 -12.63 -4.00 10.26
C GLY A 74 -11.18 -3.66 10.59
N LYS A 75 -10.21 -4.19 9.83
CA LYS A 75 -8.79 -3.86 9.92
C LYS A 75 -8.29 -3.47 8.54
N GLU A 76 -7.79 -2.25 8.39
CA GLU A 76 -7.31 -1.79 7.10
C GLU A 76 -6.02 -2.49 6.68
N GLU A 77 -5.97 -2.92 5.42
CA GLU A 77 -4.74 -3.29 4.76
C GLU A 77 -3.97 -2.05 4.28
N ILE A 78 -2.64 -2.14 4.31
CA ILE A 78 -1.74 -1.19 3.67
C ILE A 78 -1.33 -1.76 2.31
N ILE A 79 -1.62 -1.01 1.25
CA ILE A 79 -1.43 -1.40 -0.13
C ILE A 79 -0.31 -0.54 -0.71
N GLY A 80 0.79 -1.16 -1.13
CA GLY A 80 1.95 -0.46 -1.67
C GLY A 80 2.14 -0.73 -3.16
N ARG A 81 2.51 0.31 -3.93
CA ARG A 81 3.13 0.10 -5.24
C ARG A 81 4.62 -0.11 -5.09
N TYR A 82 5.07 -1.31 -5.42
CA TYR A 82 6.48 -1.65 -5.52
C TYR A 82 7.02 -1.31 -6.91
N HIS A 83 8.16 -0.60 -6.96
CA HIS A 83 8.81 -0.05 -8.16
C HIS A 83 7.97 0.96 -8.97
N ASP A 84 8.60 1.60 -9.97
CA ASP A 84 7.97 2.53 -10.93
C ASP A 84 8.58 2.46 -12.36
N ASP A 85 9.21 1.32 -12.69
CA ASP A 85 9.95 1.12 -13.95
C ASP A 85 9.09 0.56 -15.10
N GLY A 86 7.78 0.38 -14.89
CA GLY A 86 6.82 -0.17 -15.84
C GLY A 86 6.93 -1.68 -16.11
N VAL A 87 7.89 -2.40 -15.51
CA VAL A 87 8.17 -3.82 -15.82
C VAL A 87 8.22 -4.70 -14.57
N ASN A 88 8.89 -4.24 -13.51
CA ASN A 88 9.00 -4.96 -12.23
C ASN A 88 7.99 -4.46 -11.19
N GLU A 89 7.08 -3.60 -11.62
CA GLU A 89 6.05 -3.04 -10.76
C GLU A 89 5.05 -4.09 -10.31
N LYS A 90 4.64 -3.99 -9.05
CA LYS A 90 3.56 -4.83 -8.50
C LYS A 90 2.85 -4.16 -7.35
N ILE A 91 1.64 -4.62 -7.07
CA ILE A 91 0.90 -4.33 -5.85
C ILE A 91 1.39 -5.27 -4.74
N MET A 92 1.71 -4.69 -3.60
CA MET A 92 2.05 -5.41 -2.36
C MET A 92 0.98 -5.09 -1.31
N ILE A 93 0.57 -6.08 -0.51
CA ILE A 93 -0.51 -5.92 0.48
C ILE A 93 -0.02 -6.41 1.84
N TYR A 94 -0.18 -5.57 2.85
CA TYR A 94 0.23 -5.83 4.23
C TYR A 94 -0.98 -5.74 5.16
N LYS A 95 -1.14 -6.77 5.99
CA LYS A 95 -2.25 -6.87 6.96
C LYS A 95 -1.72 -6.87 8.38
N HIS A 96 -2.49 -6.31 9.32
CA HIS A 96 -2.18 -6.42 10.75
C HIS A 96 -3.05 -7.41 11.53
N ASP A 97 -2.50 -7.94 12.61
CA ASP A 97 -3.17 -8.89 13.51
C ASP A 97 -4.16 -8.24 14.50
N GLY A 98 -4.22 -6.90 14.55
CA GLY A 98 -5.02 -6.12 15.50
C GLY A 98 -4.19 -5.42 16.58
N ASP A 99 -2.97 -5.89 16.82
CA ASP A 99 -1.96 -5.22 17.65
C ASP A 99 -0.96 -4.44 16.77
N TYR A 100 -1.34 -4.21 15.50
CA TYR A 100 -0.53 -3.53 14.47
C TYR A 100 0.81 -4.22 14.17
N ASN A 101 0.89 -5.55 14.34
CA ASN A 101 1.97 -6.35 13.78
C ASN A 101 1.62 -6.69 12.32
N TYR A 102 2.38 -6.15 11.37
CA TYR A 102 2.10 -6.31 9.95
C TYR A 102 2.76 -7.55 9.36
N THR A 103 2.04 -8.22 8.47
CA THR A 103 2.50 -9.36 7.66
C THR A 103 2.24 -9.07 6.19
N ASP A 104 3.20 -9.39 5.33
CA ASP A 104 3.02 -9.41 3.87
C ASP A 104 2.08 -10.57 3.50
N VAL A 105 0.90 -10.22 2.98
CA VAL A 105 -0.15 -11.17 2.56
C VAL A 105 -0.35 -11.16 1.04
N THR A 106 0.55 -10.52 0.29
CA THR A 106 0.40 -10.26 -1.15
C THR A 106 0.00 -11.52 -1.92
N ASP A 107 0.71 -12.62 -1.71
CA ASP A 107 0.51 -13.87 -2.47
C ASP A 107 -0.82 -14.58 -2.17
N THR A 108 -1.52 -14.21 -1.09
CA THR A 108 -2.82 -14.77 -0.72
C THR A 108 -3.98 -13.78 -0.86
N PHE A 109 -3.69 -12.48 -1.01
CA PHE A 109 -4.70 -11.42 -1.09
C PHE A 109 -4.96 -10.91 -2.50
N ILE A 110 -4.01 -11.05 -3.43
CA ILE A 110 -4.14 -10.54 -4.79
C ILE A 110 -3.53 -11.50 -5.81
N GLU A 111 -4.27 -11.82 -6.86
CA GLU A 111 -3.72 -12.56 -7.99
C GLU A 111 -3.12 -11.64 -9.05
N ASN A 112 -2.16 -12.16 -9.81
CA ASN A 112 -1.58 -11.46 -10.95
C ASN A 112 -1.19 -10.00 -10.61
N ASN A 113 -0.53 -9.77 -9.48
CA ASN A 113 -0.31 -8.44 -8.89
C ASN A 113 0.73 -7.56 -9.65
N THR A 114 1.31 -8.04 -10.75
CA THR A 114 2.37 -7.37 -11.50
C THR A 114 1.83 -6.43 -12.58
N ASN A 115 2.56 -5.38 -12.94
CA ASN A 115 2.20 -4.53 -14.06
C ASN A 115 2.37 -5.27 -15.39
N THR A 116 1.32 -5.28 -16.22
CA THR A 116 1.31 -5.97 -17.53
C THR A 116 1.27 -5.02 -18.72
N THR A 117 1.29 -3.71 -18.51
CA THR A 117 1.04 -2.71 -19.56
C THR A 117 2.31 -2.12 -20.16
N GLY A 118 3.48 -2.39 -19.56
CA GLY A 118 4.76 -1.79 -19.93
C GLY A 118 4.87 -0.30 -19.60
N ARG A 119 3.86 0.28 -18.95
CA ARG A 119 3.83 1.68 -18.52
C ARG A 119 3.59 1.76 -17.03
N SER A 120 4.36 2.61 -16.36
CA SER A 120 4.30 2.74 -14.90
C SER A 120 2.91 3.03 -14.34
N MET A 121 2.55 2.32 -13.27
CA MET A 121 1.43 2.59 -12.40
C MET A 121 1.76 3.83 -11.55
N VAL A 122 1.36 5.05 -11.97
CA VAL A 122 1.83 6.28 -11.30
C VAL A 122 1.20 6.52 -9.92
N TRP A 123 -0.06 6.14 -9.73
CA TRP A 123 -0.75 6.22 -8.43
C TRP A 123 -1.71 5.05 -8.28
N ILE A 124 -1.89 4.57 -7.06
CA ILE A 124 -2.85 3.51 -6.71
C ILE A 124 -3.98 4.03 -5.81
N ARG A 125 -5.15 3.43 -5.92
CA ARG A 125 -6.31 3.71 -5.06
C ARG A 125 -6.97 2.41 -4.66
N ALA A 126 -7.63 2.46 -3.50
CA ALA A 126 -8.49 1.41 -3.03
C ALA A 126 -9.87 2.00 -2.73
N GLN A 127 -10.89 1.62 -3.49
CA GLN A 127 -12.27 2.09 -3.34
C GLN A 127 -13.20 1.18 -4.14
N ASP A 128 -14.40 0.89 -3.64
CA ASP A 128 -15.50 0.34 -4.44
C ASP A 128 -15.91 1.35 -5.55
N ILE A 129 -15.50 1.09 -6.80
CA ILE A 129 -15.68 2.04 -7.91
C ILE A 129 -16.92 1.76 -8.77
N ASP A 130 -17.49 0.56 -8.69
CA ASP A 130 -18.72 0.21 -9.42
C ASP A 130 -19.96 0.06 -8.51
N ASN A 131 -19.80 0.24 -7.21
CA ASN A 131 -20.81 0.19 -6.16
C ASN A 131 -21.46 -1.20 -6.02
N ASP A 132 -20.67 -2.26 -6.18
CA ASP A 132 -21.14 -3.62 -5.98
C ASP A 132 -20.99 -4.10 -4.52
N GLY A 133 -20.35 -3.29 -3.67
CA GLY A 133 -20.11 -3.56 -2.26
C GLY A 133 -18.78 -4.24 -1.98
N PHE A 134 -17.96 -4.49 -2.99
CA PHE A 134 -16.62 -5.05 -2.87
C PHE A 134 -15.54 -4.01 -3.17
N MET A 135 -14.39 -4.16 -2.50
CA MET A 135 -13.29 -3.22 -2.64
C MET A 135 -12.52 -3.46 -3.94
N ASP A 136 -12.22 -2.40 -4.66
CA ASP A 136 -11.27 -2.43 -5.77
C ASP A 136 -9.92 -1.87 -5.40
N VAL A 137 -8.86 -2.41 -6.00
CA VAL A 137 -7.54 -1.79 -6.10
C VAL A 137 -7.27 -1.46 -7.55
N PHE A 138 -6.88 -0.22 -7.86
CA PHE A 138 -6.65 0.20 -9.24
C PHE A 138 -5.64 1.33 -9.33
N ASN A 139 -5.04 1.53 -10.50
CA ASN A 139 -4.20 2.70 -10.74
C ASN A 139 -5.03 3.90 -11.23
N SER A 140 -4.74 5.11 -10.74
CA SER A 140 -5.51 6.32 -11.04
C SER A 140 -5.22 6.96 -12.41
N ASP A 141 -4.22 6.47 -13.15
CA ASP A 141 -3.93 7.01 -14.48
C ASP A 141 -5.00 6.53 -15.48
N LYS A 142 -6.03 7.36 -15.70
CA LYS A 142 -7.08 7.14 -16.73
C LYS A 142 -6.60 7.46 -18.16
N GLY A 143 -5.32 7.74 -18.37
CA GLY A 143 -4.69 7.81 -19.69
C GLY A 143 -4.87 9.13 -20.42
N ASN A 144 -3.83 9.98 -20.40
CA ASN A 144 -3.58 10.98 -21.47
C ASN A 144 -2.80 10.37 -22.66
N SER A 145 -2.86 9.06 -22.82
CA SER A 145 -2.17 8.32 -23.87
C SER A 145 -3.09 7.18 -24.25
N ASN A 146 -3.30 6.94 -25.53
CA ASN A 146 -4.21 5.95 -26.12
C ASN A 146 -3.88 4.46 -25.79
N ILE A 147 -3.29 4.20 -24.62
CA ILE A 147 -3.00 2.92 -24.01
C ILE A 147 -3.90 2.89 -22.76
N GLY A 148 -4.90 2.01 -22.75
CA GLY A 148 -5.78 1.79 -21.59
C GLY A 148 -5.02 1.14 -20.43
N ASN A 149 -4.08 1.88 -19.83
CA ASN A 149 -3.32 1.46 -18.65
C ASN A 149 -4.19 1.57 -17.39
N THR A 150 -5.41 1.05 -17.43
CA THR A 150 -6.26 0.92 -16.25
C THR A 150 -6.18 -0.53 -15.83
N GLN A 151 -5.39 -0.77 -14.79
CA GLN A 151 -5.33 -2.03 -14.08
C GLN A 151 -6.27 -1.92 -12.89
N ARG A 152 -7.11 -2.94 -12.73
CA ARG A 152 -8.11 -3.07 -11.67
C ARG A 152 -8.04 -4.50 -11.13
N TRP A 153 -8.17 -4.62 -9.83
CA TRP A 153 -8.46 -5.86 -9.15
C TRP A 153 -9.65 -5.61 -8.23
N GLU A 154 -10.56 -6.57 -8.17
CA GLU A 154 -11.82 -6.49 -7.41
C GLU A 154 -11.88 -7.64 -6.41
N TRP A 155 -12.30 -7.36 -5.19
CA TRP A 155 -12.40 -8.39 -4.16
C TRP A 155 -13.60 -9.30 -4.42
N ASN A 156 -13.36 -10.60 -4.64
CA ASN A 156 -14.44 -11.56 -4.92
C ASN A 156 -15.01 -12.25 -3.67
N GLY A 157 -14.61 -11.81 -2.47
CA GLY A 157 -14.90 -12.49 -1.19
C GLY A 157 -13.78 -13.42 -0.70
N SER A 158 -12.68 -13.57 -1.43
CA SER A 158 -11.54 -14.41 -1.05
C SER A 158 -10.19 -13.88 -1.53
N ILE A 159 -10.14 -13.25 -2.71
CA ILE A 159 -8.93 -12.67 -3.30
C ILE A 159 -9.31 -11.46 -4.17
N LEU A 160 -8.39 -10.51 -4.33
CA LEU A 160 -8.46 -9.48 -5.36
C LEU A 160 -8.18 -10.12 -6.73
N GLU A 161 -9.23 -10.30 -7.54
CA GLU A 161 -9.17 -10.87 -8.88
C GLU A 161 -8.95 -9.78 -9.93
N ARG A 162 -8.07 -10.03 -10.89
CA ARG A 162 -7.78 -9.06 -11.96
C ARG A 162 -8.95 -8.97 -12.94
N GLN A 163 -9.37 -7.75 -13.24
CA GLN A 163 -10.48 -7.43 -14.15
C GLN A 163 -10.01 -7.09 -15.57
#